data_AF-A0A317MUE9-F1
#
_entry.id   AF-A0A317MUE9-F1
#
_cell.length_a   1.000
_cell.length_b   1.000
_cell.length_c   1.000
_cell.angle_alpha   90.00
_cell.angle_beta   90.00
_cell.angle_gamma   90.00
#
_symmetry.space_group_name_H-M   'P 1'
#
loop_
_entity.id
_entity.type
_entity.pdbx_description
1 polymer ?
#
loop_
_entity_poly.entity_id
_entity_poly.type
_entity_poly.pdbx_seq_one_letter_code
_entity_poly.pdbx_strand_id
1 'polypeptide(L)'
;MIHFVPRDNVVQHAEIRRMTVIEYDPKAKQADEYRTLARKVIENKKLVIPTPATMEELEELLMEFGIMEVEDETIVGKTAAELSVG
;
A
#
# COMPACT_ATOMS: atom_id res chain seq x y z
N MET A 1 5.27 -5.20 -9.13
CA MET A 1 5.31 -5.28 -7.66
C MET A 1 6.55 -6.04 -7.24
N ILE A 2 7.41 -5.46 -6.38
CA ILE A 2 8.67 -6.11 -5.97
C ILE A 2 8.46 -7.05 -4.77
N HIS A 3 7.68 -6.64 -3.78
CA HIS A 3 7.33 -7.46 -2.62
C HIS A 3 6.11 -6.84 -1.91
N PHE A 4 5.35 -7.65 -1.18
CA PHE A 4 4.27 -7.19 -0.31
C PHE A 4 4.68 -7.48 1.14
N VAL A 5 4.76 -6.45 1.97
CA VAL A 5 5.16 -6.59 3.38
C VAL A 5 3.88 -6.70 4.22
N PRO A 6 3.62 -7.82 4.90
CA PRO A 6 2.43 -7.97 5.72
C PRO A 6 2.52 -7.10 6.98
N ARG A 7 1.36 -6.79 7.55
CA ARG A 7 1.26 -6.06 8.82
C ARG A 7 1.46 -7.04 9.97
N ASP A 8 2.46 -6.79 10.81
CA ASP A 8 2.80 -7.63 11.95
C ASP A 8 3.15 -6.77 13.17
N ASN A 9 2.59 -7.11 14.34
CA ASN A 9 2.80 -6.40 15.60
C ASN A 9 4.25 -6.47 16.12
N VAL A 10 5.04 -7.44 15.63
CA VAL A 10 6.47 -7.54 15.97
C VAL A 10 7.26 -6.29 15.54
N VAL A 11 6.78 -5.58 14.51
CA VAL A 11 7.40 -4.33 14.02
C VAL A 11 7.37 -3.28 15.13
N GLN A 12 6.21 -3.02 15.72
CA GLN A 12 6.06 -2.05 16.81
C GLN A 12 6.90 -2.44 18.03
N HIS A 13 6.99 -3.72 18.36
CA HIS A 13 7.83 -4.20 19.47
C HIS A 13 9.32 -3.97 19.24
N ALA A 14 9.80 -4.13 18.00
CA ALA A 14 11.17 -3.84 17.62
C ALA A 14 11.43 -2.32 17.62
N GLU A 15 10.51 -1.53 17.07
CA GLU A 15 10.60 -0.06 17.00
C GLU A 15 10.67 0.61 18.38
N ILE A 16 9.88 0.16 19.36
CA ILE A 16 9.94 0.65 20.75
C ILE A 16 11.34 0.47 21.36
N ARG A 17 12.06 -0.58 20.94
CA ARG A 17 13.43 -0.88 21.37
C ARG A 17 14.51 -0.24 20.50
N ARG A 18 14.10 0.58 19.51
CA ARG A 18 14.99 1.21 18.52
C ARG A 18 15.84 0.20 17.75
N MET A 19 15.27 -0.98 17.48
CA MET A 19 15.91 -2.05 16.73
C MET A 19 15.11 -2.38 15.48
N THR A 20 15.78 -2.94 14.47
CA THR A 20 15.07 -3.57 13.34
C THR A 20 14.46 -4.90 13.77
N VAL A 21 13.44 -5.39 13.07
CA VAL A 21 12.87 -6.73 13.34
C VAL A 21 13.91 -7.83 13.16
N ILE A 22 14.82 -7.68 12.19
CA ILE A 22 15.91 -8.64 11.92
C ILE A 22 16.86 -8.78 13.12
N GLU A 23 17.16 -7.67 13.80
CA GLU A 23 18.01 -7.67 15.00
C GLU A 23 17.24 -8.08 16.26
N TYR A 24 16.01 -7.60 16.41
CA TYR A 24 15.17 -7.84 17.59
C TYR A 24 14.74 -9.30 17.71
N ASP A 25 14.22 -9.89 16.62
CA ASP A 25 13.88 -11.31 16.55
C ASP A 25 14.24 -11.85 15.16
N PRO A 26 15.46 -12.40 15.00
CA PRO A 26 15.91 -12.94 13.72
C PRO A 26 15.06 -14.10 13.19
N LYS A 27 14.25 -14.76 14.03
CA LYS A 27 13.39 -15.89 13.67
C LYS A 27 11.93 -15.49 13.45
N ALA A 28 11.58 -14.22 13.62
CA ALA A 28 10.25 -13.72 13.33
C ALA A 28 9.91 -13.91 11.85
N LYS A 29 8.66 -14.27 11.54
CA LYS A 29 8.17 -14.38 10.16
C LYS A 29 8.40 -13.09 9.38
N GLN A 30 8.14 -11.95 10.01
CA GLN A 30 8.38 -10.63 9.44
C GLN A 30 9.87 -10.37 9.10
N ALA A 31 10.82 -10.95 9.85
CA ALA A 31 12.24 -10.86 9.50
C ALA A 31 12.54 -11.58 8.19
N ASP A 32 11.91 -12.73 7.94
CA ASP A 32 12.06 -13.47 6.69
C ASP A 32 11.39 -12.78 5.50
N GLU A 33 10.30 -12.04 5.71
CA GLU A 33 9.72 -11.16 4.69
C GLU A 33 10.71 -10.06 4.28
N TYR A 34 11.37 -9.40 5.25
CA TYR A 34 12.40 -8.41 4.93
C TYR A 34 13.62 -9.02 4.21
N ARG A 35 14.06 -10.22 4.60
CA ARG A 35 15.15 -10.92 3.88
C ARG A 35 14.73 -11.30 2.45
N THR A 36 13.48 -11.69 2.27
CA THR A 36 12.92 -12.01 0.96
C THR A 36 12.82 -10.76 0.09
N LEU A 37 12.33 -9.64 0.62
CA LEU A 37 12.36 -8.34 -0.04
C LEU A 37 13.78 -7.96 -0.45
N ALA A 38 14.74 -8.05 0.47
CA ALA A 38 16.14 -7.72 0.21
C ALA A 38 16.73 -8.54 -0.94
N ARG A 39 16.48 -9.86 -0.97
CA ARG A 39 16.91 -10.73 -2.08
C ARG A 39 16.28 -10.30 -3.41
N LYS A 40 14.97 -10.04 -3.42
CA LYS A 40 14.27 -9.58 -4.65
C LYS A 40 14.80 -8.24 -5.16
N VAL A 41 15.22 -7.34 -4.27
CA VAL A 41 15.87 -6.07 -4.64
C VAL A 41 17.25 -6.33 -5.28
N ILE A 42 18.08 -7.16 -4.65
CA ILE A 42 19.42 -7.51 -5.16
C ILE A 42 19.33 -8.16 -6.55
N GLU A 43 18.33 -9.01 -6.75
CA GLU A 43 18.14 -9.75 -8.01
C GLU A 43 17.31 -8.97 -9.05
N ASN A 44 16.78 -7.78 -8.72
CA ASN A 44 15.90 -7.04 -9.62
C ASN A 44 16.68 -6.49 -10.83
N LYS A 45 16.27 -6.93 -12.03
CA LYS A 45 16.81 -6.43 -13.30
C LYS A 45 15.84 -5.51 -14.05
N LYS A 46 14.60 -5.36 -13.55
CA LYS A 46 13.58 -4.51 -14.18
C LYS A 46 13.74 -3.08 -13.69
N LEU A 47 14.52 -2.30 -14.45
CA LEU A 47 14.72 -0.87 -14.26
C LEU A 47 14.06 -0.15 -15.44
N VAL A 48 13.08 0.70 -15.16
CA VAL A 48 12.27 1.38 -16.18
C VAL A 48 12.10 2.84 -15.82
N ILE A 49 11.91 3.69 -16.84
CA ILE A 49 11.38 5.04 -16.64
C ILE A 49 9.87 4.88 -16.40
N PRO A 50 9.32 5.36 -15.27
CA PRO A 50 7.89 5.23 -15.01
C PRO A 50 7.08 6.07 -15.99
N THR A 51 5.94 5.52 -16.41
CA THR A 51 4.90 6.27 -17.13
C THR A 51 3.92 6.79 -16.08
N PRO A 52 3.78 8.12 -15.89
CA PRO A 52 2.78 8.66 -14.98
C PRO A 52 1.37 8.28 -15.45
N ALA A 53 0.52 7.85 -14.52
CA ALA A 53 -0.90 7.66 -14.75
C ALA A 53 -1.63 9.01 -14.67
N THR A 54 -2.76 9.14 -15.37
CA THR A 54 -3.68 10.28 -15.22
C THR A 54 -4.49 10.14 -13.92
N MET A 55 -5.19 11.21 -13.53
CA MET A 55 -6.07 11.15 -12.35
C MET A 55 -7.22 10.17 -12.55
N GLU A 56 -7.83 10.16 -13.74
CA GLU A 56 -8.91 9.23 -14.10
C GLU A 56 -8.44 7.77 -14.01
N GLU A 57 -7.25 7.46 -14.53
CA GLU A 57 -6.65 6.11 -14.44
C GLU A 57 -6.40 5.68 -12.98
N LEU A 58 -6.06 6.64 -12.10
CA LEU A 58 -5.87 6.36 -10.67
C LEU A 58 -7.20 6.13 -9.96
N GLU A 59 -8.23 6.90 -10.27
CA GLU A 59 -9.58 6.75 -9.68
C GLU A 59 -10.21 5.42 -10.11
N GLU A 60 -10.13 5.08 -11.40
CA GLU A 60 -10.60 3.79 -11.92
C GLU A 60 -9.91 2.62 -11.21
N LEU A 61 -8.59 2.71 -11.01
CA LEU A 61 -7.82 1.71 -10.28
C LEU A 61 -8.30 1.55 -8.83
N LEU A 62 -8.60 2.64 -8.12
CA LEU A 62 -9.09 2.58 -6.75
C LEU A 62 -10.49 1.95 -6.65
N MET A 63 -11.36 2.22 -7.63
CA MET A 63 -12.68 1.60 -7.73
C MET A 63 -12.59 0.11 -8.07
N GLU A 64 -11.74 -0.27 -9.04
CA GLU A 64 -11.55 -1.67 -9.46
C GLU A 64 -11.12 -2.57 -8.29
N PHE A 65 -10.18 -2.09 -7.47
CA PHE A 65 -9.67 -2.84 -6.32
C PHE A 65 -10.53 -2.69 -5.05
N GLY A 66 -11.68 -2.01 -5.14
CA GLY A 66 -12.64 -1.85 -4.04
C GLY A 66 -12.12 -1.03 -2.87
N ILE A 67 -11.17 -0.12 -3.13
CA ILE A 67 -10.62 0.80 -2.12
C ILE A 67 -11.52 2.03 -1.97
N MET A 68 -12.24 2.40 -3.03
CA MET A 68 -13.32 3.39 -3.02
C MET A 68 -14.63 2.70 -3.39
N GLU A 69 -15.72 3.09 -2.73
CA GLU A 69 -17.06 2.75 -3.22
C GLU A 69 -17.29 3.50 -4.53
N VAL A 70 -18.01 2.88 -5.47
CA VAL A 70 -18.46 3.57 -6.68
C VAL A 70 -19.44 4.65 -6.21
N GLU A 71 -18.97 5.88 -6.08
CA GLU A 71 -19.84 7.01 -5.83
C GLU A 71 -20.81 7.12 -7.01
N ASP A 72 -22.10 7.21 -6.71
CA ASP A 72 -23.14 7.36 -7.72
C ASP A 72 -22.83 8.61 -8.56
N GLU A 73 -22.62 8.48 -9.88
CA GLU A 73 -22.26 9.63 -10.72
C GLU A 73 -23.28 10.79 -10.63
N THR A 74 -24.49 10.52 -10.13
CA THR A 74 -25.50 11.53 -9.83
C THR A 74 -25.14 12.49 -8.68
N ILE A 75 -24.13 12.19 -7.86
CA ILE A 75 -23.66 13.03 -6.75
C ILE A 75 -22.40 13.85 -7.08
N VAL A 76 -21.72 13.56 -8.18
CA VAL A 76 -20.51 14.29 -8.61
C VAL A 76 -20.86 15.76 -8.89
N GLY A 77 -20.11 16.67 -8.28
CA GLY A 77 -20.32 18.12 -8.42
C GLY A 77 -21.50 18.69 -7.63
N LYS A 78 -22.19 17.88 -6.82
CA LYS A 78 -23.21 18.35 -5.87
C LYS A 78 -22.60 18.58 -4.50
N THR A 79 -22.95 19.70 -3.90
CA THR A 79 -22.60 20.04 -2.52
C THR A 79 -23.40 19.17 -1.54
N ALA A 80 -22.87 18.98 -0.33
CA ALA A 80 -23.58 18.27 0.74
C ALA A 80 -24.96 18.89 1.07
N ALA A 81 -25.14 20.19 0.80
CA ALA A 81 -26.41 20.89 0.96
C ALA A 81 -27.42 20.58 -0.16
N GLU A 82 -26.97 20.24 -1.36
CA GLU A 82 -27.83 19.85 -2.49
C GLU A 82 -28.29 18.39 -2.38
N LEU A 83 -27.53 17.55 -1.67
CA LEU A 83 -27.86 16.15 -1.40
C LEU A 83 -28.80 15.95 -0.20
N SER A 84 -28.89 16.93 0.71
CA SER A 84 -29.70 16.84 1.92
C SER A 84 -31.16 17.33 1.76
N VAL A 85 -31.54 17.76 0.56
CA VAL A 85 -32.88 18.32 0.26
C VAL A 85 -33.81 17.29 -0.43
N GLY A 86 -33.38 16.03 -0.55
CA GLY A 86 -34.16 14.91 -1.14
C GLY A 86 -34.93 14.09 -0.11
#